data_AF-A0A382QFD2-F1
#
_entry.id   AF-A0A382QFD2-F1
#
_cell.length_a   1.000
_cell.length_b   1.000
_cell.length_c   1.000
_cell.angle_alpha   90.00
_cell.angle_beta   90.00
_cell.angle_gamma   90.00
#
_symmetry.space_group_name_H-M   'P 1'
#
loop_
_entity.id
_entity.type
_entity.pdbx_description
1 polymer ?
#
loop_
_entity_poly.entity_id
_entity_poly.type
_entity_poly.pdbx_seq_one_letter_code
_entity_poly.pdbx_strand_id
1 'polypeptide(L)' 'MIAIMNKQLLDEMQNAVKETISDKKIGVAFSGGVDSTLLAKLVKDMGYDIHLLTIGFQDSHDINFA' A
#
# COMPACT_ATOMS: atom_id res chain seq x y z
N MET A 1 13.49 -15.17 -16.62
CA MET A 1 14.27 -14.45 -15.57
C MET A 1 13.51 -13.24 -15.04
N ILE A 2 13.21 -12.22 -15.86
CA ILE A 2 12.49 -10.99 -15.43
C ILE A 2 11.12 -11.31 -14.79
N ALA A 3 10.31 -12.17 -15.41
CA ALA A 3 9.01 -12.57 -14.84
C ALA A 3 9.13 -13.33 -13.50
N ILE A 4 10.25 -14.03 -13.27
CA ILE A 4 10.50 -14.75 -12.01
C ILE A 4 10.92 -13.76 -10.91
N MET A 5 11.77 -12.79 -11.25
CA MET A 5 12.17 -11.70 -10.33
C MET A 5 10.97 -10.88 -9.85
N ASN A 6 10.02 -10.57 -10.75
CA ASN A 6 8.80 -9.84 -10.39
C ASN A 6 7.90 -10.64 -9.43
N LYS A 7 7.88 -11.98 -9.55
CA LYS A 7 7.13 -12.84 -8.63
C LYS A 7 7.77 -12.88 -7.24
N GLN A 8 9.09 -13.06 -7.19
CA GLN A 8 9.81 -13.08 -5.91
C GLN A 8 9.62 -11.76 -5.15
N LEU A 9 9.71 -10.61 -5.84
CA LEU A 9 9.48 -9.32 -5.21
C LEU A 9 8.06 -9.22 -4.63
N LEU A 10 7.05 -9.65 -5.39
CA LEU A 10 5.65 -9.66 -4.91
C LEU A 10 5.48 -10.56 -3.67
N ASP A 11 6.07 -11.76 -3.69
CA ASP A 11 5.98 -12.71 -2.58
C ASP A 11 6.61 -12.12 -1.30
N GLU A 12 7.78 -11.48 -1.41
CA GLU A 12 8.43 -10.84 -0.27
C GLU A 12 7.64 -9.63 0.27
N MET A 13 7.05 -8.82 -0.62
CA MET A 13 6.19 -7.72 -0.19
C MET A 13 4.95 -8.24 0.57
N GLN A 14 4.33 -9.33 0.10
CA GLN A 14 3.20 -9.94 0.79
C GLN A 14 3.60 -10.53 2.15
N ASN A 15 4.80 -11.13 2.26
CA ASN A 15 5.30 -11.68 3.52
C ASN A 15 5.57 -10.55 4.52
N ALA A 16 6.23 -9.47 4.10
CA ALA A 16 6.48 -8.30 4.95
C ALA A 16 5.17 -7.72 5.51
N VAL A 17 4.11 -7.63 4.70
CA VAL A 17 2.77 -7.20 5.16
C VAL A 17 2.23 -8.17 6.22
N LYS A 18 2.25 -9.48 5.97
CA LYS A 18 1.73 -10.49 6.91
C LYS A 18 2.47 -10.50 8.24
N GLU A 19 3.78 -10.27 8.22
CA GLU A 19 4.63 -10.22 9.43
C GLU A 19 4.43 -8.91 10.21
N THR A 20 4.06 -7.84 9.53
CA THR A 20 3.86 -6.51 10.15
C THR A 20 2.47 -6.36 10.78
N ILE A 21 1.44 -7.00 10.20
CA ILE A 21 0.04 -6.71 10.50
C ILE A 21 -0.66 -7.92 11.11
N SER A 22 -1.13 -7.77 12.36
CA SER A 22 -1.93 -8.80 13.06
C SER A 22 -3.43 -8.69 12.84
N ASP A 23 -3.95 -7.48 12.55
CA ASP A 23 -5.38 -7.20 12.43
C ASP A 23 -5.86 -7.08 10.98
N LYS A 24 -7.13 -7.42 10.74
CA LYS A 24 -7.72 -7.33 9.39
C LYS A 24 -8.10 -5.91 9.00
N LYS A 25 -8.35 -5.02 9.97
CA LYS A 25 -8.73 -3.63 9.75
C LYS A 25 -7.55 -2.71 10.01
N ILE A 26 -7.08 -2.00 8.99
CA ILE A 26 -5.83 -1.24 9.05
C ILE A 26 -5.97 0.16 8.43
N GLY A 27 -5.17 1.09 8.95
CA GLY A 27 -4.91 2.37 8.30
C GLY A 27 -3.68 2.26 7.39
N VAL A 28 -3.76 2.85 6.19
CA VAL A 28 -2.62 2.95 5.25
C VAL A 28 -2.33 4.43 5.03
N ALA A 29 -1.11 4.87 5.35
CA ALA A 29 -0.65 6.21 4.99
C ALA A 29 -0.58 6.31 3.45
N PHE A 30 -1.34 7.24 2.89
CA PHE A 30 -1.58 7.34 1.46
C PHE A 30 -1.25 8.74 0.95
N SER A 31 -0.26 8.85 0.08
CA SER A 31 0.23 10.11 -0.47
C SER A 31 -0.09 10.31 -1.95
N GLY A 32 -0.73 9.33 -2.61
CA GLY A 32 -0.92 9.33 -4.06
C GLY A 32 0.34 8.96 -4.88
N GLY A 33 1.50 8.81 -4.23
CA GLY A 33 2.73 8.35 -4.87
C GLY A 33 2.69 6.87 -5.28
N VAL A 34 3.62 6.44 -6.14
CA VAL A 34 3.67 5.06 -6.64
C VAL A 34 3.81 4.02 -5.52
N ASP A 35 4.62 4.33 -4.49
CA ASP A 35 4.88 3.38 -3.40
C ASP A 35 3.65 3.18 -2.51
N SER A 36 3.00 4.27 -2.09
CA SER A 36 1.80 4.21 -1.26
C SER A 36 0.59 3.65 -2.04
N THR A 37 0.51 3.93 -3.35
CA THR A 37 -0.45 3.31 -4.27
C THR A 37 -0.25 1.81 -4.41
N LEU A 38 0.99 1.37 -4.63
CA LEU A 38 1.33 -0.03 -4.72
C LEU A 38 1.00 -0.77 -3.42
N LEU A 39 1.39 -0.21 -2.26
CA LEU A 39 1.10 -0.79 -0.97
C LEU A 39 -0.42 -0.89 -0.72
N ALA A 40 -1.16 0.21 -0.94
CA ALA A 40 -2.61 0.23 -0.77
C ALA A 40 -3.32 -0.82 -1.63
N LYS A 41 -2.91 -0.94 -2.91
CA LYS A 41 -3.46 -1.95 -3.81
C LYS A 41 -3.09 -3.37 -3.37
N LEU A 42 -1.84 -3.59 -2.98
CA LEU A 42 -1.35 -4.89 -2.51
C LEU A 42 -2.16 -5.39 -1.32
N VAL A 43 -2.28 -4.57 -0.27
CA VAL A 43 -3.02 -4.97 0.94
C VAL A 43 -4.53 -5.10 0.67
N LYS A 44 -5.09 -4.32 -0.26
CA LYS A 44 -6.48 -4.50 -0.70
C LYS A 44 -6.69 -5.86 -1.36
N ASP A 45 -5.79 -6.26 -2.25
CA ASP A 45 -5.86 -7.55 -2.97
C ASP A 45 -5.65 -8.75 -2.04
N MET A 46 -4.88 -8.57 -0.97
CA MET A 46 -4.72 -9.56 0.10
C MET A 46 -5.96 -9.69 1.00
N GLY A 47 -6.99 -8.83 0.82
CA GLY A 47 -8.28 -8.93 1.51
C GLY A 47 -8.36 -8.21 2.86
N TYR A 48 -7.45 -7.28 3.14
CA TYR A 48 -7.54 -6.41 4.31
C TYR A 48 -8.68 -5.38 4.16
N ASP A 49 -9.28 -5.00 5.29
CA ASP A 49 -10.19 -3.86 5.40
C ASP A 49 -9.33 -2.60 5.62
N ILE A 50 -9.22 -1.76 4.59
CA ILE A 50 -8.26 -0.66 4.57
C ILE A 50 -8.95 0.69 4.64
N HIS A 51 -8.37 1.59 5.43
CA HIS A 51 -8.70 3.01 5.44
C HIS A 51 -7.48 3.81 5.01
N LEU A 52 -7.60 4.59 3.92
CA LEU A 52 -6.51 5.41 3.42
C LEU A 52 -6.45 6.73 4.18
N LEU A 53 -5.26 7.10 4.64
CA LEU A 53 -5.00 8.31 5.42
C LEU A 53 -4.02 9.19 4.67
N THR A 54 -4.48 10.31 4.14
CA THR A 54 -3.63 11.35 3.56
C THR A 54 -3.56 12.56 4.51
N ILE A 55 -2.42 13.24 4.51
CA ILE A 55 -2.19 14.46 5.27
C ILE A 55 -1.56 15.47 4.31
N GLY A 56 -2.13 16.66 4.25
CA GLY A 56 -1.63 17.76 3.44
C GLY A 56 -2.15 19.10 3.94
N PHE A 57 -1.55 20.18 3.48
CA PHE A 57 -2.12 21.51 3.66
C PHE A 57 -3.27 21.68 2.68
N GLN A 58 -4.31 22.41 3.10
CA GLN A 58 -5.45 22.72 2.24
C GLN A 58 -4.95 23.36 0.93
N ASP A 59 -5.42 22.85 -0.21
CA ASP A 59 -5.00 23.22 -1.57
C ASP A 59 -3.55 22.85 -1.99
N SER A 60 -2.85 21.99 -1.25
CA SER A 60 -1.58 21.42 -1.72
C SER A 60 -1.81 20.35 -2.80
N HIS A 61 -0.87 20.24 -3.75
CA HIS A 61 -0.92 19.23 -4.82
C HIS A 61 -1.07 17.80 -4.29
N ASP A 62 -0.55 17.50 -3.10
CA ASP A 62 -0.62 16.17 -2.47
C ASP A 62 -2.05 15.72 -2.12
N ILE A 63 -3.01 16.64 -1.94
CA ILE A 63 -4.41 16.30 -1.65
C ILE A 63 -5.20 15.91 -2.91
N ASN A 64 -4.82 16.42 -4.09
CA ASN A 64 -5.57 16.17 -5.33
C ASN A 64 -5.24 14.83 -6.01
N PHE A 65 -4.13 14.18 -5.63
CA PHE A 65 -3.67 12.92 -6.22
C PHE A 65 -3.71 11.73 -5.24
N ALA A 66 -3.92 11.99 -3.96
CA ALA A 66 -4.18 10.98 -2.91
C ALA A 66 -5.68 10.63 -2.84
#